data_AF-A0A9X2YAY1-F1
#
_entry.id   AF-A0A9X2YAY1-F1
#
_cell.length_a   1.000
_cell.length_b   1.000
_cell.length_c   1.000
_cell.angle_alpha   90.00
_cell.angle_beta   90.00
_cell.angle_gamma   90.00
#
_symmetry.space_group_name_H-M   'P 1'
#
loop_
_entity.id
_entity.type
_entity.pdbx_description
1 polymer ?
#
loop_
_entity_poly.entity_id
_entity_poly.type
_entity_poly.pdbx_seq_one_letter_code
_entity_poly.pdbx_strand_id
1 'polypeptide(L)'
;MSEVSIDLGELNAPELIDAAREWSRVENAAAAAKLAVMAEIFTRRTGGDATDREDWWVDPDAAVAAELAAALGVTRGLALAQTHRGVVLRDRLPAVAALFAAGELSDLTVRKIIHRTGLVTDPAVMAAVDTAIAAAATRWGQLSEKKLEQAIDATVLAHDPVAVRRVLDSLADRRVEFGSPTDATGFTSVW
;
A
#
# COMPACT_ATOMS: atom_id res chain seq x y z
N MET A 1 -16.78 -18.40 -9.88
CA MET A 1 -16.31 -17.81 -11.15
C MET A 1 -17.13 -18.44 -12.27
N SER A 2 -18.33 -17.91 -12.50
CA SER A 2 -19.16 -18.32 -13.63
C SER A 2 -18.91 -17.29 -14.73
N GLU A 3 -18.04 -17.63 -15.68
CA GLU A 3 -17.83 -16.85 -16.90
C GLU A 3 -19.08 -16.96 -17.78
N VAL A 4 -20.03 -16.05 -17.58
CA VAL A 4 -20.88 -15.66 -18.70
C VAL A 4 -20.02 -14.69 -19.50
N SER A 5 -19.35 -15.22 -20.54
CA SER A 5 -18.69 -14.38 -21.53
C SER A 5 -19.78 -13.60 -22.25
N ILE A 6 -20.00 -12.36 -21.83
CA ILE A 6 -20.92 -11.44 -22.50
C ILE A 6 -20.25 -11.07 -23.82
N ASP A 7 -20.93 -11.28 -24.94
CA ASP A 7 -20.47 -10.78 -26.24
C ASP A 7 -20.55 -9.25 -26.23
N LEU A 8 -19.39 -8.60 -26.15
CA LEU A 8 -19.29 -7.14 -26.14
C LEU A 8 -19.87 -6.51 -27.41
N GLY A 9 -19.94 -7.25 -28.52
CA GLY A 9 -20.49 -6.78 -29.79
C GLY A 9 -22.01 -6.58 -29.78
N GLU A 10 -22.72 -7.19 -28.83
CA GLU A 10 -24.18 -7.08 -28.69
C GLU A 10 -24.63 -5.93 -27.78
N LEU A 11 -23.69 -5.33 -27.03
CA LEU A 11 -23.98 -4.27 -26.06
C LEU A 11 -24.08 -2.89 -26.72
N ASN A 12 -25.07 -2.09 -26.28
CA ASN A 12 -25.15 -0.68 -26.64
C ASN A 12 -24.19 0.19 -25.81
N ALA A 13 -24.03 1.47 -26.18
CA ALA A 13 -23.05 2.34 -25.53
C ALA A 13 -23.23 2.50 -24.00
N PRO A 14 -24.44 2.72 -23.46
CA PRO A 14 -24.67 2.67 -22.01
C PRO A 14 -24.27 1.34 -21.36
N GLU A 15 -24.64 0.21 -21.96
CA GLU A 15 -24.29 -1.13 -21.45
C GLU A 15 -22.78 -1.36 -21.42
N LEU A 16 -22.04 -0.87 -22.42
CA LEU A 16 -20.58 -0.92 -22.43
C LEU A 16 -19.95 -0.10 -21.30
N ILE A 17 -20.53 1.06 -20.96
CA ILE A 17 -20.08 1.89 -19.83
C ILE A 17 -20.35 1.18 -18.49
N ASP A 18 -21.50 0.55 -18.34
CA ASP A 18 -21.85 -0.20 -17.13
C ASP A 18 -20.97 -1.45 -16.98
N ALA A 19 -20.70 -2.15 -18.09
CA ALA A 19 -19.76 -3.27 -18.09
C ALA A 19 -18.34 -2.82 -17.69
N ALA A 20 -17.85 -1.69 -18.19
CA ALA A 20 -16.55 -1.14 -17.80
C ALA A 20 -16.50 -0.79 -16.31
N ARG A 21 -17.59 -0.23 -15.75
CA ARG A 21 -17.71 0.05 -14.31
C ARG A 21 -17.65 -1.23 -13.49
N GLU A 22 -18.37 -2.28 -13.90
CA GLU A 22 -18.41 -3.55 -13.18
C GLU A 22 -17.04 -4.25 -13.21
N TRP A 23 -16.40 -4.30 -14.37
CA TRP A 23 -15.05 -4.86 -14.48
C TRP A 23 -14.01 -4.11 -13.66
N SER A 24 -14.15 -2.79 -13.49
CA SER A 24 -13.29 -2.02 -12.58
C SER A 24 -13.47 -2.46 -11.13
N ARG A 25 -14.69 -2.77 -10.68
CA ARG A 25 -14.93 -3.31 -9.32
C ARG A 25 -14.31 -4.70 -9.16
N VAL A 26 -14.48 -5.55 -10.16
CA VAL A 26 -13.87 -6.90 -10.18
C VAL A 26 -12.35 -6.82 -10.15
N GLU A 27 -11.74 -5.93 -10.95
CA GLU A 27 -10.30 -5.69 -10.95
C GLU A 27 -9.79 -5.27 -9.57
N ASN A 28 -10.47 -4.32 -8.94
CA ASN A 28 -10.13 -3.84 -7.60
C ASN A 28 -10.21 -4.96 -6.55
N ALA A 29 -11.30 -5.72 -6.54
CA ALA A 29 -11.49 -6.85 -5.63
C ALA A 29 -10.44 -7.96 -5.84
N ALA A 30 -10.12 -8.27 -7.09
CA ALA A 30 -9.08 -9.25 -7.43
C ALA A 30 -7.69 -8.77 -7.02
N ALA A 31 -7.39 -7.48 -7.19
CA ALA A 31 -6.15 -6.88 -6.73
C ALA A 31 -6.03 -6.95 -5.20
N ALA A 32 -7.11 -6.64 -4.47
CA ALA A 32 -7.16 -6.76 -3.01
C ALA A 32 -6.88 -8.21 -2.55
N ALA A 33 -7.55 -9.19 -3.17
CA ALA A 33 -7.34 -10.61 -2.86
C ALA A 33 -5.89 -11.04 -3.12
N LYS A 34 -5.30 -10.61 -4.25
CA LYS A 34 -3.89 -10.87 -4.55
C LYS A 34 -2.96 -10.29 -3.48
N LEU A 35 -3.17 -9.04 -3.08
CA LEU A 35 -2.33 -8.40 -2.04
C LEU A 35 -2.48 -9.10 -0.68
N ALA A 36 -3.67 -9.58 -0.33
CA ALA A 36 -3.90 -10.33 0.90
C ALA A 36 -3.12 -11.66 0.92
N VAL A 37 -3.09 -12.39 -0.19
CA VAL A 37 -2.29 -13.62 -0.33
C VAL A 37 -0.79 -13.31 -0.19
N MET A 38 -0.31 -12.24 -0.84
CA MET A 38 1.10 -11.83 -0.74
C MET A 38 1.48 -11.47 0.71
N ALA A 39 0.60 -10.77 1.42
CA ALA A 39 0.81 -10.42 2.83
C ALA A 39 0.85 -11.64 3.74
N GLU A 40 -0.03 -12.62 3.51
CA GLU A 40 -0.06 -13.86 4.28
C GLU A 40 1.22 -14.68 4.11
N ILE A 41 1.68 -14.86 2.87
CA ILE A 41 2.94 -15.58 2.59
C ILE A 41 4.12 -14.87 3.25
N PHE A 42 4.18 -13.54 3.14
CA PHE A 42 5.22 -12.74 3.77
C PHE A 42 5.27 -12.97 5.28
N THR A 43 4.14 -12.80 5.98
CA THR A 43 4.08 -12.93 7.44
C THR A 43 4.44 -14.31 7.95
N ARG A 44 3.99 -15.37 7.27
CA ARG A 44 4.36 -16.74 7.65
C ARG A 44 5.86 -17.00 7.54
N ARG A 45 6.56 -16.31 6.64
CA ARG A 45 7.98 -16.55 6.35
C ARG A 45 8.93 -15.57 7.03
N THR A 46 8.47 -14.36 7.37
CA THR A 46 9.28 -13.37 8.09
C THR A 46 9.03 -13.36 9.59
N GLY A 47 7.98 -14.04 10.08
CA GLY A 47 7.58 -14.06 11.49
C GLY A 47 8.27 -15.13 12.35
N GLY A 48 9.31 -15.82 11.87
CA GLY A 48 10.02 -16.88 12.59
C GLY A 48 10.87 -16.38 13.77
N ASP A 49 11.33 -17.33 14.61
CA ASP A 49 12.12 -17.03 15.80
C ASP A 49 13.53 -16.53 15.45
N ALA A 50 14.14 -15.77 16.36
CA ALA A 50 15.47 -15.18 16.13
C ALA A 50 16.56 -16.23 15.87
N THR A 51 16.42 -17.43 16.43
CA THR A 51 17.31 -18.59 16.20
C THR A 51 17.24 -19.13 14.77
N ASP A 52 16.10 -19.03 14.09
CA ASP A 52 15.99 -19.47 12.70
C ASP A 52 16.80 -18.56 11.75
N ARG A 53 17.12 -17.34 12.19
CA ARG A 53 17.87 -16.35 11.39
C ARG A 53 19.35 -16.65 11.26
N GLU A 54 19.91 -17.44 12.18
CA GLU A 54 21.32 -17.83 12.14
C GLU A 54 21.64 -18.72 10.93
N ASP A 55 20.62 -19.39 10.37
CA ASP A 55 20.72 -20.25 9.18
C ASP A 55 20.29 -19.55 7.87
N TRP A 56 19.92 -18.26 7.92
CA TRP A 56 19.46 -17.54 6.73
C TRP A 56 20.64 -17.09 5.86
N TRP A 57 20.85 -17.78 4.74
CA TRP A 57 21.78 -17.31 3.70
C TRP A 57 21.21 -16.14 2.88
N VAL A 58 19.88 -16.00 2.86
CA VAL A 58 19.13 -14.90 2.22
C VAL A 58 18.03 -14.46 3.17
N ASP A 59 17.85 -13.15 3.34
CA ASP A 59 16.76 -12.61 4.14
C ASP A 59 15.39 -13.11 3.61
N PRO A 60 14.45 -13.58 4.45
CA PRO A 60 13.21 -14.19 3.99
C PRO A 60 12.31 -13.23 3.24
N ASP A 61 12.35 -11.94 3.54
CA ASP A 61 11.65 -10.93 2.77
C ASP A 61 12.19 -10.85 1.33
N ALA A 62 13.52 -10.92 1.15
CA ALA A 62 14.17 -10.99 -0.16
C ALA A 62 13.84 -12.30 -0.90
N ALA A 63 13.78 -13.43 -0.19
CA ALA A 63 13.37 -14.72 -0.75
C ALA A 63 11.90 -14.71 -1.21
N VAL A 64 10.98 -14.25 -0.36
CA VAL A 64 9.55 -14.09 -0.68
C VAL A 64 9.37 -13.16 -1.88
N ALA A 65 10.06 -12.03 -1.90
CA ALA A 65 9.97 -11.06 -3.00
C ALA A 65 10.45 -11.66 -4.33
N ALA A 66 11.51 -12.49 -4.31
CA ALA A 66 12.00 -13.18 -5.51
C ALA A 66 11.00 -14.23 -6.03
N GLU A 67 10.43 -15.05 -5.15
CA GLU A 67 9.42 -16.05 -5.53
C GLU A 67 8.15 -15.41 -6.09
N LEU A 68 7.62 -14.37 -5.42
CA LEU A 68 6.44 -13.65 -5.89
C LEU A 68 6.70 -12.94 -7.21
N ALA A 69 7.89 -12.37 -7.41
CA ALA A 69 8.29 -11.75 -8.67
C ALA A 69 8.30 -12.75 -9.82
N ALA A 70 8.88 -13.93 -9.61
CA ALA A 70 8.89 -15.01 -10.59
C ALA A 70 7.48 -15.52 -10.90
N ALA A 71 6.66 -15.73 -9.87
CA ALA A 71 5.29 -16.25 -10.03
C ALA A 71 4.35 -15.26 -10.74
N LEU A 72 4.52 -13.95 -10.53
CA LEU A 72 3.65 -12.91 -11.08
C LEU A 72 4.19 -12.25 -12.36
N GLY A 73 5.40 -12.61 -12.80
CA GLY A 73 6.04 -12.00 -13.98
C GLY A 73 6.37 -10.52 -13.80
N VAL A 74 6.79 -10.11 -12.60
CA VAL A 74 7.11 -8.71 -12.26
C VAL A 74 8.52 -8.57 -11.70
N THR A 75 9.01 -7.33 -11.57
CA THR A 75 10.29 -7.09 -10.89
C THR A 75 10.19 -7.39 -9.40
N ARG A 76 11.32 -7.81 -8.79
CA ARG A 76 11.41 -8.02 -7.33
C ARG A 76 10.97 -6.80 -6.52
N GLY A 77 11.37 -5.60 -6.94
CA GLY A 77 10.96 -4.36 -6.29
C GLY A 77 9.44 -4.13 -6.35
N LEU A 78 8.80 -4.44 -7.48
CA LEU A 78 7.35 -4.34 -7.60
C LEU A 78 6.62 -5.39 -6.75
N ALA A 79 7.12 -6.63 -6.72
CA ALA A 79 6.59 -7.67 -5.84
C ALA A 79 6.68 -7.25 -4.37
N LEU A 80 7.84 -6.79 -3.92
CA LEU A 80 8.03 -6.31 -2.54
C LEU A 80 7.10 -5.12 -2.22
N ALA A 81 6.97 -4.15 -3.12
CA ALA A 81 6.08 -3.01 -2.92
C ALA A 81 4.60 -3.42 -2.85
N GLN A 82 4.18 -4.40 -3.65
CA GLN A 82 2.83 -4.97 -3.57
C GLN A 82 2.62 -5.73 -2.26
N THR A 83 3.56 -6.58 -1.86
CA THR A 83 3.51 -7.31 -0.58
C THR A 83 3.41 -6.36 0.60
N HIS A 84 4.26 -5.31 0.64
CA HIS A 84 4.20 -4.28 1.68
C HIS A 84 2.83 -3.61 1.76
N ARG A 85 2.19 -3.29 0.61
CA ARG A 85 0.84 -2.75 0.61
C ARG A 85 -0.17 -3.72 1.22
N GLY A 86 -0.08 -5.01 0.88
CA GLY A 86 -0.92 -6.05 1.47
C GLY A 86 -0.76 -6.14 2.99
N VAL A 87 0.47 -6.09 3.50
CA VAL A 87 0.77 -6.11 4.94
C VAL A 87 0.19 -4.88 5.64
N VAL A 88 0.39 -3.68 5.08
CA VAL A 88 -0.19 -2.45 5.65
C VAL A 88 -1.72 -2.49 5.67
N LEU A 89 -2.35 -2.98 4.60
CA LEU A 89 -3.81 -3.14 4.54
C LEU A 89 -4.32 -4.10 5.61
N ARG A 90 -3.64 -5.23 5.81
CA ARG A 90 -4.03 -6.22 6.82
C ARG A 90 -3.84 -5.70 8.24
N ASP A 91 -2.70 -5.08 8.52
CA ASP A 91 -2.25 -4.83 9.91
C ASP A 91 -2.60 -3.42 10.41
N ARG A 92 -2.72 -2.44 9.50
CA ARG A 92 -2.89 -1.02 9.85
C ARG A 92 -4.13 -0.36 9.27
N LEU A 93 -4.67 -0.89 8.18
CA LEU A 93 -5.78 -0.29 7.42
C LEU A 93 -6.90 -1.29 7.07
N PRO A 94 -7.41 -2.10 8.03
CA PRO A 94 -8.38 -3.15 7.75
C PRO A 94 -9.72 -2.64 7.19
N ALA A 95 -10.19 -1.45 7.57
CA ALA A 95 -11.44 -0.87 7.05
C ALA A 95 -11.27 -0.44 5.58
N VAL A 96 -10.13 0.16 5.24
CA VAL A 96 -9.78 0.47 3.83
C VAL A 96 -9.60 -0.82 3.02
N ALA A 97 -9.00 -1.86 3.61
CA ALA A 97 -8.85 -3.17 2.97
C ALA A 97 -10.21 -3.79 2.62
N ALA A 98 -11.21 -3.66 3.50
CA ALA A 98 -12.56 -4.15 3.25
C ALA A 98 -13.22 -3.45 2.04
N LEU A 99 -13.09 -2.12 1.92
CA LEU A 99 -13.61 -1.38 0.76
C LEU A 99 -12.88 -1.74 -0.53
N PHE A 100 -11.57 -1.99 -0.47
CA PHE A 100 -10.80 -2.45 -1.61
C PHE A 100 -11.25 -3.86 -2.07
N ALA A 101 -11.46 -4.76 -1.12
CA ALA A 101 -11.98 -6.11 -1.39
C ALA A 101 -13.42 -6.10 -1.93
N ALA A 102 -14.23 -5.10 -1.56
CA ALA A 102 -15.55 -4.87 -2.13
C ALA A 102 -15.51 -4.20 -3.53
N GLY A 103 -14.32 -3.87 -4.03
CA GLY A 103 -14.13 -3.22 -5.32
C GLY A 103 -14.44 -1.71 -5.34
N GLU A 104 -14.68 -1.10 -4.18
CA GLU A 104 -15.09 0.31 -4.05
C GLU A 104 -13.91 1.29 -4.14
N LEU A 105 -12.69 0.82 -3.88
CA LEU A 105 -11.47 1.61 -4.00
C LEU A 105 -10.57 1.06 -5.10
N SER A 106 -9.96 1.96 -5.87
CA SER A 106 -8.90 1.58 -6.81
C SER A 106 -7.57 1.34 -6.11
N ASP A 107 -6.69 0.50 -6.70
CA ASP A 107 -5.30 0.33 -6.22
C ASP A 107 -4.54 1.67 -6.17
N LEU A 108 -4.85 2.61 -7.08
CA LEU A 108 -4.26 3.96 -7.06
C LEU A 108 -4.68 4.77 -5.83
N THR A 109 -5.97 4.73 -5.47
CA THR A 109 -6.47 5.37 -4.25
C THR A 109 -5.85 4.74 -3.01
N VAL A 110 -5.78 3.41 -2.96
CA VAL A 110 -5.20 2.65 -1.86
C VAL A 110 -3.71 2.99 -1.67
N ARG A 111 -2.93 3.08 -2.75
CA ARG A 111 -1.52 3.51 -2.69
C ARG A 111 -1.35 4.87 -2.02
N LYS A 112 -2.23 5.82 -2.33
CA LYS A 112 -2.20 7.17 -1.74
C LYS A 112 -2.53 7.13 -0.26
N ILE A 113 -3.60 6.42 0.13
CA ILE A 113 -3.95 6.24 1.54
C ILE A 113 -2.75 5.69 2.32
N ILE A 114 -2.19 4.56 1.87
CA ILE A 114 -1.02 3.91 2.51
C ILE A 114 0.16 4.89 2.65
N HIS A 115 0.48 5.64 1.59
CA HIS A 115 1.58 6.58 1.62
C HIS A 115 1.34 7.73 2.61
N ARG A 116 0.15 8.36 2.55
CA ARG A 116 -0.19 9.53 3.36
C ARG A 116 -0.39 9.20 4.84
N THR A 117 -0.80 7.97 5.17
CA THR A 117 -0.91 7.50 6.57
C THR A 117 0.37 6.89 7.12
N GLY A 118 1.45 6.83 6.32
CA GLY A 118 2.69 6.13 6.68
C GLY A 118 3.33 6.61 7.98
N LEU A 119 3.19 7.90 8.32
CA LEU A 119 3.82 8.55 9.48
C LEU A 119 2.97 8.56 10.76
N VAL A 120 1.78 7.97 10.73
CA VAL A 120 0.95 7.75 11.93
C VAL A 120 1.49 6.52 12.66
N THR A 121 2.16 6.71 13.79
CA THR A 121 2.86 5.61 14.50
C THR A 121 2.06 4.98 15.62
N ASP A 122 1.13 5.73 16.22
CA ASP A 122 0.27 5.23 17.31
C ASP A 122 -0.81 4.30 16.73
N PRO A 123 -0.88 3.01 17.16
CA PRO A 123 -1.85 2.06 16.64
C PRO A 123 -3.31 2.46 16.87
N ALA A 124 -3.64 3.08 18.00
CA ALA A 124 -5.02 3.50 18.31
C ALA A 124 -5.43 4.67 17.42
N VAL A 125 -4.51 5.62 17.20
CA VAL A 125 -4.70 6.73 16.27
C VAL A 125 -4.83 6.21 14.83
N MET A 126 -3.99 5.25 14.43
CA MET A 126 -4.06 4.64 13.11
C MET A 126 -5.41 3.95 12.86
N ALA A 127 -5.94 3.21 13.84
CA ALA A 127 -7.26 2.59 13.74
C ALA A 127 -8.40 3.62 13.59
N ALA A 128 -8.30 4.76 14.28
CA ALA A 128 -9.26 5.86 14.13
C ALA A 128 -9.16 6.51 12.74
N VAL A 129 -7.93 6.74 12.25
CA VAL A 129 -7.66 7.26 10.90
C VAL A 129 -8.20 6.32 9.83
N ASP A 130 -7.96 5.01 9.95
CA ASP A 130 -8.46 3.99 9.03
C ASP A 130 -9.99 4.03 8.93
N THR A 131 -10.67 4.04 10.08
CA THR A 131 -12.13 4.11 10.15
C THR A 131 -12.67 5.40 9.52
N ALA A 132 -12.03 6.54 9.82
CA ALA A 132 -12.44 7.84 9.29
C ALA A 132 -12.21 7.94 7.78
N ILE A 133 -11.07 7.45 7.28
CA ILE A 133 -10.77 7.38 5.85
C ILE A 133 -11.77 6.49 5.13
N ALA A 134 -12.04 5.28 5.65
CA ALA A 134 -13.00 4.36 5.04
C ALA A 134 -14.40 4.98 4.95
N ALA A 135 -14.86 5.63 6.03
CA ALA A 135 -16.15 6.33 6.02
C ALA A 135 -16.19 7.49 5.01
N ALA A 136 -15.11 8.27 4.89
CA ALA A 136 -15.03 9.39 3.97
C ALA A 136 -14.87 8.97 2.51
N ALA A 137 -14.18 7.86 2.24
CA ALA A 137 -13.80 7.44 0.90
C ALA A 137 -15.01 7.14 -0.01
N THR A 138 -16.10 6.66 0.58
CA THR A 138 -17.38 6.45 -0.12
C THR A 138 -17.97 7.73 -0.73
N ARG A 139 -17.55 8.91 -0.25
CA ARG A 139 -18.09 10.23 -0.65
C ARG A 139 -17.15 11.04 -1.54
N TRP A 140 -15.91 10.61 -1.73
CA TRP A 140 -14.93 11.40 -2.48
C TRP A 140 -15.29 11.55 -3.97
N GLY A 141 -15.94 10.55 -4.56
CA GLY A 141 -16.27 10.59 -5.99
C GLY A 141 -15.00 10.76 -6.84
N GLN A 142 -15.08 11.58 -7.89
CA GLN A 142 -13.94 11.87 -8.77
C GLN A 142 -13.13 13.07 -8.25
N LEU A 143 -12.34 12.85 -7.20
CA LEU A 143 -11.31 13.82 -6.81
C LEU A 143 -10.11 13.72 -7.75
N SER A 144 -9.52 14.88 -8.06
CA SER A 144 -8.17 14.89 -8.61
C SER A 144 -7.19 14.33 -7.59
N GLU A 145 -6.03 13.87 -8.06
CA GLU A 145 -4.95 13.37 -7.21
C GLU A 145 -4.63 14.29 -6.03
N LYS A 146 -4.41 15.57 -6.31
CA LYS A 146 -4.11 16.58 -5.28
C LYS A 146 -5.25 16.74 -4.26
N LYS A 147 -6.51 16.72 -4.70
CA LYS A 147 -7.67 16.84 -3.80
C LYS A 147 -7.85 15.60 -2.93
N LEU A 148 -7.55 14.42 -3.47
CA LEU A 148 -7.57 13.16 -2.72
C LEU A 148 -6.50 13.18 -1.62
N GLU A 149 -5.28 13.58 -1.96
CA GLU A 149 -4.19 13.72 -0.97
C GLU A 149 -4.57 14.71 0.13
N GLN A 150 -5.10 15.88 -0.24
CA GLN A 150 -5.57 16.88 0.72
C GLN A 150 -6.69 16.36 1.63
N ALA A 151 -7.62 15.57 1.08
CA ALA A 151 -8.69 14.97 1.87
C ALA A 151 -8.14 13.97 2.90
N ILE A 152 -7.19 13.10 2.49
CA ILE A 152 -6.53 12.16 3.39
C ILE A 152 -5.73 12.91 4.46
N ASP A 153 -4.97 13.93 4.07
CA ASP A 153 -4.17 14.75 4.98
C ASP A 153 -5.03 15.47 6.01
N ALA A 154 -6.18 16.00 5.60
CA ALA A 154 -7.12 16.63 6.52
C ALA A 154 -7.66 15.61 7.55
N THR A 155 -7.96 14.38 7.12
CA THR A 155 -8.36 13.30 8.03
C THR A 155 -7.24 12.93 8.99
N VAL A 156 -5.99 12.79 8.51
CA VAL A 156 -4.82 12.50 9.36
C VAL A 156 -4.60 13.64 10.35
N LEU A 157 -4.60 14.90 9.91
CA LEU A 157 -4.40 16.09 10.75
C LEU A 157 -5.41 16.17 11.89
N ALA A 158 -6.67 15.79 11.64
CA ALA A 158 -7.73 15.80 12.65
C ALA A 158 -7.50 14.79 13.79
N HIS A 159 -6.75 13.71 13.55
CA HIS A 159 -6.49 12.65 14.52
C HIS A 159 -5.06 12.69 15.08
N ASP A 160 -4.08 13.06 14.25
CA ASP A 160 -2.67 13.16 14.60
C ASP A 160 -2.03 14.45 14.03
N PRO A 161 -2.17 15.58 14.73
CA PRO A 161 -1.49 16.80 14.35
C PRO A 161 0.04 16.65 14.31
N VAL A 162 0.59 15.73 15.09
CA VAL A 162 2.04 15.49 15.17
C VAL A 162 2.52 14.69 13.95
N ALA A 163 1.75 13.75 13.41
CA ALA A 163 2.09 13.08 12.15
C ALA A 163 2.27 14.08 11.01
N VAL A 164 1.42 15.10 10.92
CA VAL A 164 1.57 16.15 9.89
C VAL A 164 2.84 16.96 10.12
N ARG A 165 3.19 17.24 11.38
CA ARG A 165 4.46 17.87 11.70
C ARG A 165 5.64 16.99 11.29
N ARG A 166 5.59 15.67 11.50
CA ARG A 166 6.60 14.73 10.98
C ARG A 166 6.67 14.72 9.45
N VAL A 167 5.55 14.87 8.74
CA VAL A 167 5.56 15.02 7.28
C VAL A 167 6.32 16.28 6.88
N LEU A 168 5.98 17.43 7.48
CA LEU A 168 6.63 18.72 7.21
C LEU A 168 8.11 18.72 7.60
N ASP A 169 8.44 18.17 8.77
CA ASP A 169 9.82 17.99 9.22
C ASP A 169 10.56 17.05 8.26
N SER A 170 9.94 15.94 7.82
CA SER A 170 10.55 15.07 6.80
C SER A 170 10.75 15.75 5.46
N LEU A 171 9.96 16.78 5.12
CA LEU A 171 10.09 17.54 3.87
C LEU A 171 11.12 18.68 4.03
N ALA A 172 11.23 19.23 5.23
CA ALA A 172 12.19 20.27 5.60
C ALA A 172 13.60 19.69 5.84
N ASP A 173 13.68 18.44 6.28
CA ASP A 173 14.91 17.75 6.63
C ASP A 173 15.18 16.65 5.60
N ARG A 174 16.03 16.94 4.60
CA ARG A 174 16.45 15.93 3.60
C ARG A 174 17.84 16.18 3.05
N ARG A 175 18.87 15.75 3.79
CA ARG A 175 20.05 15.13 3.17
C ARG A 175 20.67 14.11 4.10
N VAL A 176 21.19 13.04 3.49
CA VAL A 176 22.17 12.14 4.06
C VAL A 176 23.46 12.43 3.31
N GLU A 177 24.47 12.92 3.99
CA GLU A 177 25.78 13.17 3.41
C GLU A 177 26.70 11.99 3.67
N PHE A 178 27.43 11.61 2.63
CA PHE A 178 28.48 10.61 2.72
C PHE A 178 29.81 11.34 2.60
N GLY A 179 30.64 11.23 3.64
CA GLY A 179 32.02 11.68 3.58
C GLY A 179 32.29 13.02 4.26
N SER A 180 33.41 13.10 4.97
CA SER A 180 34.03 14.32 5.46
C SER A 180 35.43 14.51 4.84
N PRO A 181 35.90 15.75 4.59
CA PRO A 181 37.30 16.02 4.24
C PRO A 181 38.32 15.51 5.27
N THR A 182 37.84 15.18 6.48
CA THR A 182 38.63 14.63 7.57
C THR A 182 38.47 13.12 7.74
N ASP A 183 37.73 12.45 6.85
CA ASP A 183 37.56 11.01 6.95
C ASP A 183 38.91 10.31 6.79
N ALA A 184 39.14 9.34 7.68
CA ALA A 184 40.31 8.47 7.56
C ALA A 184 40.19 7.61 6.29
N THR A 185 41.32 7.36 5.64
CA THR A 185 41.35 6.53 4.42
C THR A 185 40.68 5.17 4.67
N GLY A 186 39.66 4.86 3.88
CA GLY A 186 38.90 3.61 3.98
C GLY A 186 37.62 3.68 4.84
N PHE A 187 37.31 4.82 5.44
CA PHE A 187 36.05 5.06 6.13
C PHE A 187 35.26 6.18 5.43
N THR A 188 33.93 6.07 5.46
CA THR A 188 33.01 7.12 5.01
C THR A 188 31.99 7.31 6.11
N SER A 189 31.95 8.53 6.59
CA SER A 189 30.99 8.94 7.61
C SER A 189 29.62 9.26 6.99
N VAL A 190 28.57 9.15 7.82
CA VAL A 190 27.17 9.38 7.43
C VAL A 190 26.50 10.26 8.47
N TRP A 191 25.87 11.35 8.02
CA TRP A 191 25.03 12.23 8.84
C TRP A 191 24.00 12.99 8.01
#